data_AF-K1ZMG1-F1
#
_entry.id   AF-K1ZMG1-F1
#
_cell.length_a   1.000
_cell.length_b   1.000
_cell.length_c   1.000
_cell.angle_alpha   90.00
_cell.angle_beta   90.00
_cell.angle_gamma   90.00
#
_symmetry.space_group_name_H-M   'P 1'
#
loop_
_entity.id
_entity.type
_entity.pdbx_description
1 polymer ?
#
loop_
_entity_poly.entity_id
_entity_poly.type
_entity_poly.pdbx_seq_one_letter_code
_entity_poly.pdbx_strand_id
1 'polypeptide(L)'
;MTTRRTAQLFLIIFSFVFCQCGLQQPFDSLSSTTIDQGSVGYDIPVGSAIEKLSISNGGVTIDFENTDSEGQNDAVLIIYANDISANGTFFKLHPKNLEGTSYLTKESSEVAKQSFESGELTFDDYLREFEESIDEDAELPELDETAQLQYLSKGSSRRFNVINTFSASSYETIEATLRYENEFVKMYVDQRDDDSFSDDELATLAENFSELIAVECELFGDASDVNDDGKIAALFSRVVNKIGASQGGIVTGYFYAPDLMSKKKYPSSNEMEIIHSLVPDPEGAFGVPVSKSFALNSIIPGVLPHELQHMINFNQHYFVSAVAPEQGWLNEALSHFAEDLITVNDDGVIEGYGTENPARVADYLSGINQICFTCGTSLSQRGGAYLFLKYLYSQAEKGSLPAVKDGYELLQKLVQTKKVGVNNVITTALGASATEDDFKELLGLFALSVYFTDSGIAGADSYNILGMTLRGAAEDYRGTYLQGPAMLDMDSPSYQAYLAQTGLLFLQIPRYLIEESEHQFRLSFNQSADKVGVYLIQP
;
A
#
# COMPACT_ATOMS: atom_id res chain seq x y z
N MET A 1 -47.53 31.77 -50.10
CA MET A 1 -47.69 31.11 -48.80
C MET A 1 -46.69 29.96 -48.74
N THR A 2 -45.37 30.17 -48.80
CA THR A 2 -44.46 30.75 -47.79
C THR A 2 -44.67 30.23 -46.37
N THR A 3 -43.82 29.27 -45.97
CA THR A 3 -42.96 29.42 -44.77
C THR A 3 -41.83 28.39 -44.80
N ARG A 4 -40.60 28.90 -45.02
CA ARG A 4 -39.32 28.31 -44.60
C ARG A 4 -39.01 28.85 -43.20
N ARG A 5 -38.42 28.04 -42.31
CA ARG A 5 -37.51 28.48 -41.23
C ARG A 5 -36.51 27.34 -40.97
N THR A 6 -35.28 27.39 -41.48
CA THR A 6 -34.05 28.04 -40.94
C THR A 6 -33.70 27.65 -39.52
N ALA A 7 -32.58 26.91 -39.42
CA ALA A 7 -31.80 26.61 -38.23
C ALA A 7 -31.34 27.90 -37.52
N GLN A 8 -31.39 27.89 -36.19
CA GLN A 8 -30.73 28.88 -35.34
C GLN A 8 -29.56 28.20 -34.61
N LEU A 9 -28.38 28.64 -35.01
CA LEU A 9 -27.09 28.42 -34.35
C LEU A 9 -27.09 29.27 -33.07
N PHE A 10 -27.01 28.65 -31.89
CA PHE A 10 -26.79 29.38 -30.64
C PHE A 10 -25.28 29.51 -30.40
N LEU A 11 -24.79 30.73 -30.62
CA LEU A 11 -23.45 31.18 -30.28
C LEU A 11 -23.48 31.64 -28.81
N ILE A 12 -22.88 30.86 -27.90
CA ILE A 12 -22.67 31.30 -26.51
C ILE A 12 -21.36 32.09 -26.48
N ILE A 13 -21.49 33.39 -26.23
CA ILE A 13 -20.40 34.34 -26.04
C ILE A 13 -19.87 34.16 -24.61
N PHE A 14 -18.67 33.61 -24.44
CA PHE A 14 -17.93 33.72 -23.18
C PHE A 14 -17.26 35.09 -23.12
N SER A 15 -17.76 35.95 -22.23
CA SER A 15 -17.08 37.19 -21.84
C SER A 15 -15.85 36.84 -20.99
N PHE A 16 -14.66 37.05 -21.56
CA PHE A 16 -13.42 37.13 -20.81
C PHE A 16 -13.44 38.37 -19.92
N VAL A 17 -13.53 38.17 -18.60
CA VAL A 17 -13.13 39.18 -17.61
C VAL A 17 -11.69 38.86 -17.23
N PHE A 18 -10.76 39.65 -17.74
CA PHE A 18 -9.39 39.72 -17.24
C PHE A 18 -9.43 40.26 -15.81
N CYS A 19 -9.14 39.42 -14.82
CA CYS A 19 -8.65 39.87 -13.52
C CYS A 19 -7.19 39.43 -13.41
N GLN A 20 -6.29 40.40 -13.58
CA GLN A 20 -4.85 40.23 -13.50
C GLN A 20 -4.37 40.96 -12.24
N CYS A 21 -4.04 40.17 -11.21
CA CYS A 21 -3.18 40.44 -10.05
C CYS A 21 -2.95 39.05 -9.43
N GLY A 22 -1.78 38.43 -9.35
CA GLY A 22 -0.43 38.95 -9.22
C GLY A 22 0.11 38.49 -7.86
N LEU A 23 0.78 37.32 -7.82
CA LEU A 23 2.04 37.05 -7.11
C LEU A 23 2.23 35.54 -6.83
N GLN A 24 3.33 35.01 -7.35
CA GLN A 24 4.05 33.84 -6.83
C GLN A 24 4.24 33.96 -5.31
N GLN A 25 3.92 32.89 -4.58
CA GLN A 25 4.50 32.63 -3.27
C GLN A 25 5.43 31.40 -3.46
N PRO A 26 6.74 31.54 -3.25
CA PRO A 26 7.62 30.37 -3.14
C PRO A 26 7.30 29.64 -1.83
N PHE A 27 7.68 28.36 -1.76
CA PHE A 27 7.79 27.63 -0.50
C PHE A 27 8.61 28.46 0.50
N ASP A 28 7.93 29.06 1.49
CA ASP A 28 8.54 29.62 2.69
C ASP A 28 7.96 28.87 3.89
N SER A 29 8.88 28.24 4.64
CA SER A 29 8.79 27.72 6.00
C SER A 29 7.39 27.63 6.65
N LEU A 30 6.96 26.40 6.95
CA LEU A 30 5.98 26.11 8.00
C LEU A 30 6.45 26.75 9.32
N SER A 31 5.88 27.91 9.63
CA SER A 31 5.91 28.51 10.96
C SER A 31 4.52 28.40 11.57
N SER A 32 4.51 28.04 12.86
CA SER A 32 3.39 27.88 13.79
C SER A 32 2.03 28.41 13.30
N THR A 33 1.07 27.51 13.08
CA THR A 33 -0.35 27.86 12.96
C THR A 33 -1.10 27.29 14.16
N THR A 34 -1.57 28.19 15.01
CA THR A 34 -2.51 27.91 16.11
C THR A 34 -3.87 27.56 15.50
N ILE A 35 -4.43 26.40 15.82
CA ILE A 35 -5.77 25.97 15.39
C ILE A 35 -6.81 26.50 16.40
N ASP A 36 -7.82 27.23 15.91
CA ASP A 36 -8.94 27.79 16.70
C ASP A 36 -10.21 26.92 16.57
N GLN A 37 -11.13 27.11 17.51
CA GLN A 37 -11.99 26.13 18.18
C GLN A 37 -13.17 25.47 17.41
N GLY A 38 -13.51 24.25 17.89
CA GLY A 38 -14.82 23.58 17.71
C GLY A 38 -15.06 22.47 18.75
N SER A 39 -15.91 22.72 19.74
CA SER A 39 -16.45 21.83 20.81
C SER A 39 -17.26 20.63 20.30
N VAL A 40 -17.41 19.42 20.89
CA VAL A 40 -17.08 18.75 22.19
C VAL A 40 -17.35 17.24 22.00
N GLY A 41 -16.56 16.33 22.62
CA GLY A 41 -17.15 15.16 23.32
C GLY A 41 -16.56 13.74 23.20
N TYR A 42 -15.25 13.54 23.40
CA TYR A 42 -14.62 12.51 24.27
C TYR A 42 -13.22 13.06 24.61
N ASP A 43 -12.82 13.03 25.90
CA ASP A 43 -11.79 13.91 26.48
C ASP A 43 -10.34 13.64 25.99
N ILE A 44 -10.05 14.12 24.78
CA ILE A 44 -8.78 14.71 24.36
C ILE A 44 -9.13 16.16 24.00
N PRO A 45 -8.42 17.17 24.51
CA PRO A 45 -8.88 18.56 24.49
C PRO A 45 -9.06 19.12 23.08
N VAL A 46 -10.08 19.97 22.99
CA VAL A 46 -10.42 20.79 21.82
C VAL A 46 -9.22 21.69 21.49
N GLY A 47 -8.57 21.47 20.34
CA GLY A 47 -7.50 22.35 19.84
C GLY A 47 -6.07 21.93 20.20
N SER A 48 -5.76 20.63 20.18
CA SER A 48 -4.39 20.13 20.41
C SER A 48 -3.37 20.86 19.52
N ALA A 49 -2.35 21.48 20.12
CA ALA A 49 -1.31 22.14 19.37
C ALA A 49 -0.36 21.10 18.77
N ILE A 50 -0.29 21.04 17.45
CA ILE A 50 0.70 20.25 16.72
C ILE A 50 1.92 21.14 16.50
N GLU A 51 3.01 20.83 17.18
CA GLU A 51 4.29 21.53 17.02
C GLU A 51 5.29 20.65 16.27
N LYS A 52 5.83 21.14 15.16
CA LYS A 52 6.98 20.50 14.51
C LYS A 52 8.27 20.94 15.17
N LEU A 53 9.02 20.01 15.75
CA LEU A 53 10.24 20.32 16.49
C LEU A 53 11.44 20.47 15.56
N SER A 54 12.23 21.52 15.77
CA SER A 54 13.48 21.75 15.04
C SER A 54 14.64 20.98 15.67
N ILE A 55 15.12 19.94 14.99
CA ILE A 55 16.23 19.10 15.45
C ILE A 55 17.56 19.71 15.03
N SER A 56 18.49 19.89 15.96
CA SER A 56 19.83 20.40 15.67
C SER A 56 20.88 19.79 16.60
N ASN A 57 22.12 19.62 16.12
CA ASN A 57 23.23 19.09 16.92
C ASN A 57 22.91 17.76 17.63
N GLY A 58 22.32 16.80 16.90
CA GLY A 58 22.02 15.45 17.42
C GLY A 58 20.83 15.35 18.36
N GLY A 59 19.98 16.38 18.47
CA GLY A 59 18.76 16.31 19.28
C GLY A 59 17.92 17.60 19.31
N VAL A 60 16.89 17.61 20.15
CA VAL A 60 16.04 18.77 20.43
C VAL A 60 15.72 18.84 21.92
N THR A 61 15.63 20.05 22.43
CA THR A 61 15.12 20.27 23.78
C THR A 61 13.64 20.56 23.65
N ILE A 62 12.84 19.82 24.42
CA ILE A 62 11.40 19.95 24.46
C ILE A 62 11.05 20.66 25.74
N ASP A 63 10.49 21.85 25.61
CA ASP A 63 10.01 22.66 26.72
C ASP A 63 8.48 22.55 26.72
N PHE A 64 7.92 21.89 27.74
CA PHE A 64 6.48 21.80 27.90
C PHE A 64 5.97 23.09 28.55
N GLU A 65 4.93 23.70 27.99
CA GLU A 65 4.35 24.91 28.58
C GLU A 65 3.85 24.62 30.01
N ASN A 66 4.11 25.56 30.92
CA ASN A 66 3.62 25.49 32.29
C ASN A 66 2.16 25.94 32.30
N THR A 67 1.25 25.07 31.85
CA THR A 67 -0.17 25.38 31.86
C THR A 67 -0.72 25.15 33.26
N ASP A 68 -1.01 26.25 33.96
CA ASP A 68 -1.58 26.31 35.32
C ASP A 68 -3.01 25.73 35.43
N SER A 69 -3.57 25.19 34.34
CA SER A 69 -4.94 24.67 34.29
C SER A 69 -4.99 23.18 34.54
N GLU A 70 -5.94 22.77 35.37
CA GLU A 70 -6.28 21.43 35.89
C GLU A 70 -6.55 20.32 34.83
N GLY A 71 -5.86 20.31 33.69
CA GLY A 71 -5.94 19.27 32.66
C GLY A 71 -5.03 18.08 32.98
N GLN A 72 -5.59 16.87 32.97
CA GLN A 72 -4.91 15.61 33.29
C GLN A 72 -4.15 15.01 32.10
N ASN A 73 -3.84 15.78 31.06
CA ASN A 73 -3.62 15.20 29.74
C ASN A 73 -2.15 14.92 29.46
N ASP A 74 -1.90 13.74 28.89
CA ASP A 74 -0.59 13.31 28.46
C ASP A 74 -0.19 13.98 27.14
N ALA A 75 1.11 14.17 26.93
CA ALA A 75 1.63 14.65 25.65
C ALA A 75 2.01 13.48 24.75
N VAL A 76 1.97 13.67 23.43
CA VAL A 76 2.41 12.64 22.47
C VAL A 76 3.54 13.16 21.61
N LEU A 77 4.63 12.40 21.53
CA LEU A 77 5.66 12.58 20.52
C LEU A 77 5.42 11.61 19.37
N ILE A 78 5.28 12.15 18.16
CA ILE A 78 5.31 11.38 16.92
C ILE A 78 6.70 11.54 16.32
N ILE A 79 7.46 10.46 16.30
CA ILE A 79 8.81 10.41 15.75
C ILE A 79 8.75 9.61 14.46
N TYR A 80 9.30 10.17 13.39
CA TYR A 80 9.34 9.52 12.08
C TYR A 80 10.74 9.62 11.49
N ALA A 81 11.15 8.60 10.76
CA ALA A 81 12.47 8.54 10.16
C ALA A 81 12.42 7.98 8.74
N ASN A 82 13.38 8.40 7.93
CA ASN A 82 13.68 7.80 6.63
C ASN A 82 15.19 7.69 6.45
N ASP A 83 15.75 6.54 6.79
CA ASP A 83 17.16 6.21 6.55
C ASP A 83 17.32 4.71 6.28
N ILE A 84 17.09 4.33 5.01
CA ILE A 84 17.25 2.96 4.52
C ILE A 84 18.71 2.48 4.54
N SER A 85 19.69 3.37 4.73
CA SER A 85 21.11 3.01 4.77
C SER A 85 21.57 2.52 6.14
N ALA A 86 20.76 2.72 7.17
CA ALA A 86 21.08 2.36 8.55
C ALA A 86 20.34 1.12 9.05
N ASN A 87 20.76 0.62 10.21
CA ASN A 87 20.06 -0.45 10.92
C ASN A 87 18.88 0.08 11.76
N GLY A 88 18.26 1.20 11.35
CA GLY A 88 17.22 1.92 12.10
C GLY A 88 17.72 3.10 12.95
N THR A 89 16.77 3.77 13.61
CA THR A 89 16.96 4.96 14.43
C THR A 89 16.75 4.62 15.91
N PHE A 90 17.72 4.97 16.74
CA PHE A 90 17.61 4.92 18.20
C PHE A 90 17.49 6.34 18.73
N PHE A 91 16.53 6.54 19.63
CA PHE A 91 16.42 7.81 20.36
C PHE A 91 16.55 7.61 21.85
N LYS A 92 16.95 8.69 22.52
CA LYS A 92 16.99 8.80 23.98
C LYS A 92 16.23 10.05 24.39
N LEU A 93 15.31 9.89 25.30
CA LEU A 93 14.59 10.96 25.96
C LEU A 93 14.96 10.95 27.44
N HIS A 94 15.37 12.09 27.99
CA HIS A 94 15.71 12.22 29.40
C HIS A 94 15.43 13.63 29.89
N PRO A 95 15.27 13.86 31.21
CA PRO A 95 15.12 15.20 31.75
C PRO A 95 16.36 16.02 31.43
N LYS A 96 16.18 17.27 31.02
CA LYS A 96 17.28 18.14 30.58
C LYS A 96 18.31 18.38 31.68
N ASN A 97 17.89 18.43 32.94
CA ASN A 97 18.76 18.58 34.10
C ASN A 97 19.70 17.37 34.33
N LEU A 98 19.48 16.23 33.65
CA LEU A 98 20.35 15.06 33.66
C LEU A 98 21.36 15.03 32.50
N GLU A 99 21.37 16.03 31.61
CA GLU A 99 22.28 16.06 30.46
C GLU A 99 23.76 16.01 30.92
N GLY A 100 24.54 15.10 30.31
CA GLY A 100 25.94 14.89 30.67
C GLY A 100 26.17 14.07 31.96
N THR A 101 25.11 13.59 32.61
CA THR A 101 25.20 12.67 33.77
C THR A 101 25.01 11.22 33.34
N SER A 102 25.49 10.26 34.14
CA SER A 102 25.21 8.84 33.94
C SER A 102 23.96 8.48 34.73
N TYR A 103 22.93 8.00 34.04
CA TYR A 103 21.66 7.56 34.62
C TYR A 103 21.25 6.20 34.04
N LEU A 104 20.41 5.46 34.76
CA LEU A 104 19.79 4.25 34.23
C LEU A 104 18.72 4.67 33.23
N THR A 105 18.89 4.29 31.97
CA THR A 105 17.83 4.39 30.96
C THR A 105 16.99 3.14 31.03
N LYS A 106 15.67 3.32 31.06
CA LYS A 106 14.77 2.20 30.77
C LYS A 106 14.69 2.06 29.26
N GLU A 107 15.06 0.90 28.76
CA GLU A 107 14.68 0.48 27.42
C GLU A 107 13.18 0.18 27.45
N SER A 108 12.46 0.64 26.43
CA SER A 108 11.14 0.07 26.14
C SER A 108 11.25 -1.44 26.26
N SER A 109 10.41 -2.09 27.07
CA SER A 109 10.49 -3.53 27.34
C SER A 109 10.32 -4.42 26.10
N GLU A 110 10.16 -3.81 24.93
CA GLU A 110 10.22 -4.40 23.60
C GLU A 110 11.51 -4.01 22.86
N VAL A 111 12.68 -4.15 23.49
CA VAL A 111 13.83 -4.60 22.69
C VAL A 111 13.56 -6.06 22.32
N ALA A 112 12.58 -6.25 21.44
CA ALA A 112 12.56 -7.34 20.50
C ALA A 112 13.73 -7.08 19.53
N LYS A 113 14.95 -7.27 20.03
CA LYS A 113 15.93 -7.94 19.19
C LYS A 113 15.29 -9.30 18.88
N GLN A 114 14.87 -9.47 17.63
CA GLN A 114 14.11 -10.58 17.03
C GLN A 114 12.62 -10.22 16.91
N SER A 115 12.10 -9.89 15.74
CA SER A 115 12.48 -10.29 14.39
C SER A 115 12.44 -9.06 13.47
N PHE A 116 13.58 -8.70 12.83
CA PHE A 116 13.47 -8.56 11.37
C PHE A 116 12.64 -9.79 10.99
N GLU A 117 11.40 -9.63 10.51
CA GLU A 117 10.75 -10.72 9.77
C GLU A 117 11.88 -11.28 8.93
N SER A 118 12.22 -12.54 9.25
CA SER A 118 13.52 -13.11 8.93
C SER A 118 13.87 -12.71 7.51
N GLY A 119 15.14 -12.45 7.20
CA GLY A 119 15.57 -12.26 5.80
C GLY A 119 15.30 -13.47 4.89
N GLU A 120 14.43 -14.38 5.30
CA GLU A 120 13.65 -15.28 4.47
C GLU A 120 12.66 -14.46 3.65
N LEU A 121 12.97 -14.38 2.37
CA LEU A 121 12.12 -13.83 1.34
C LEU A 121 10.73 -14.48 1.38
N THR A 122 9.69 -13.67 1.22
CA THR A 122 8.34 -14.18 0.98
C THR A 122 8.24 -14.79 -0.42
N PHE A 123 7.13 -15.51 -0.68
CA PHE A 123 6.88 -16.06 -2.02
C PHE A 123 6.91 -14.97 -3.10
N ASP A 124 6.32 -13.82 -2.81
CA ASP A 124 6.32 -12.70 -3.74
C ASP A 124 7.68 -12.02 -3.86
N ASP A 125 8.46 -11.89 -2.78
CA ASP A 125 9.84 -11.39 -2.90
C ASP A 125 10.62 -12.22 -3.93
N TYR A 126 10.44 -13.55 -3.97
CA TYR A 126 11.05 -14.39 -5.02
C TYR A 126 10.52 -14.09 -6.43
N LEU A 127 9.24 -13.73 -6.58
CA LEU A 127 8.67 -13.33 -7.87
C LEU A 127 9.26 -11.99 -8.32
N ARG A 128 9.30 -10.99 -7.43
CA ARG A 128 9.85 -9.66 -7.71
C ARG A 128 11.36 -9.71 -7.99
N GLU A 129 12.12 -10.48 -7.23
CA GLU A 129 13.55 -10.69 -7.51
C GLU A 129 13.77 -11.35 -8.88
N PHE A 130 12.88 -12.28 -9.27
CA PHE A 130 12.97 -12.88 -10.60
C PHE A 130 12.69 -11.85 -11.69
N GLU A 131 11.68 -10.99 -11.52
CA GLU A 131 11.35 -9.91 -12.45
C GLU A 131 12.53 -8.96 -12.67
N GLU A 132 13.19 -8.54 -11.60
CA GLU A 132 14.39 -7.69 -11.68
C GLU A 132 15.56 -8.38 -12.39
N SER A 133 15.58 -9.72 -12.39
CA SER A 133 16.61 -10.53 -13.06
C SER A 133 16.33 -10.83 -14.53
N ILE A 134 15.16 -10.45 -15.06
CA ILE A 134 14.82 -10.66 -16.46
C ILE A 134 15.73 -9.76 -17.31
N ASP A 135 16.50 -10.36 -18.23
CA ASP A 135 17.42 -9.60 -19.09
C ASP A 135 16.65 -8.58 -19.94
N GLU A 136 17.16 -7.36 -20.07
CA GLU A 136 16.57 -6.26 -20.87
C GLU A 136 16.19 -6.66 -22.31
N ASP A 137 16.87 -7.66 -22.90
CA ASP A 137 16.61 -8.22 -24.24
C ASP A 137 15.82 -9.56 -24.17
N ALA A 138 14.97 -9.77 -23.17
CA ALA A 138 14.14 -10.97 -23.09
C ALA A 138 13.30 -11.13 -24.37
N GLU A 139 13.47 -12.28 -25.04
CA GLU A 139 12.74 -12.58 -26.26
C GLU A 139 11.27 -12.81 -25.93
N LEU A 140 10.40 -11.98 -26.52
CA LEU A 140 8.97 -12.21 -26.53
C LEU A 140 8.65 -13.51 -27.30
N PRO A 141 7.53 -14.17 -26.98
CA PRO A 141 7.08 -15.36 -27.71
C PRO A 141 6.99 -15.08 -29.22
N GLU A 142 7.47 -16.01 -30.04
CA GLU A 142 7.12 -15.99 -31.46
C GLU A 142 5.66 -16.40 -31.58
N LEU A 143 4.82 -15.54 -32.16
CA LEU A 143 3.42 -15.85 -32.41
C LEU A 143 3.33 -17.10 -33.30
N ASP A 144 2.83 -18.20 -32.73
CA ASP A 144 2.52 -19.40 -33.51
C ASP A 144 1.17 -19.21 -34.21
N GLU A 145 1.21 -18.76 -35.47
CA GLU A 145 0.03 -18.61 -36.33
C GLU A 145 -0.82 -19.90 -36.43
N THR A 146 -0.23 -21.10 -36.18
CA THR A 146 -0.98 -22.37 -36.16
C THR A 146 -1.69 -22.66 -34.84
N ALA A 147 -1.22 -22.09 -33.72
CA ALA A 147 -1.92 -22.13 -32.43
C ALA A 147 -3.11 -21.16 -32.39
N GLN A 148 -3.01 -19.99 -33.05
CA GLN A 148 -4.11 -19.02 -33.17
C GLN A 148 -5.37 -19.60 -33.84
N LEU A 149 -5.22 -20.60 -34.72
CA LEU A 149 -6.35 -21.25 -35.41
C LEU A 149 -7.05 -22.33 -34.59
N GLN A 150 -6.51 -22.73 -33.43
CA GLN A 150 -7.26 -23.50 -32.44
C GLN A 150 -7.96 -22.53 -31.48
N TYR A 151 -9.15 -22.08 -31.87
CA TYR A 151 -10.11 -21.57 -30.89
C TYR A 151 -10.38 -22.69 -29.89
N LEU A 152 -9.72 -22.65 -28.72
CA LEU A 152 -10.07 -23.51 -27.60
C LEU A 152 -11.51 -23.16 -27.23
N SER A 153 -12.45 -24.06 -27.53
CA SER A 153 -13.84 -23.89 -27.08
C SER A 153 -13.95 -24.35 -25.62
N LYS A 154 -14.94 -23.83 -24.89
CA LYS A 154 -15.31 -24.36 -23.56
C LYS A 154 -15.32 -25.89 -23.57
N GLY A 155 -14.66 -26.49 -22.56
CA GLY A 155 -14.42 -27.92 -22.43
C GLY A 155 -13.11 -28.42 -23.06
N SER A 156 -12.39 -27.58 -23.80
CA SER A 156 -11.06 -27.93 -24.32
C SER A 156 -10.04 -27.98 -23.19
N SER A 157 -8.99 -28.79 -23.34
CA SER A 157 -7.91 -28.89 -22.38
C SER A 157 -6.59 -28.38 -22.94
N ARG A 158 -5.80 -27.72 -22.09
CA ARG A 158 -4.47 -27.19 -22.39
C ARG A 158 -3.49 -27.55 -21.28
N ARG A 159 -2.21 -27.69 -21.62
CA ARG A 159 -1.14 -27.88 -20.65
C ARG A 159 -0.61 -26.54 -20.17
N PHE A 160 -0.41 -26.43 -18.86
CA PHE A 160 0.14 -25.25 -18.21
C PHE A 160 1.30 -25.64 -17.30
N ASN A 161 2.27 -24.75 -17.16
CA ASN A 161 3.32 -24.85 -16.16
C ASN A 161 2.94 -23.99 -14.96
N VAL A 162 2.97 -24.58 -13.76
CA VAL A 162 2.60 -23.90 -12.51
C VAL A 162 3.79 -24.00 -11.57
N ILE A 163 4.23 -22.89 -10.98
CA ILE A 163 5.30 -22.89 -9.99
C ILE A 163 4.89 -23.81 -8.83
N ASN A 164 5.82 -24.65 -8.35
CA ASN A 164 5.50 -25.65 -7.33
C ASN A 164 6.44 -25.61 -6.11
N THR A 165 7.26 -24.56 -6.01
CA THR A 165 8.16 -24.31 -4.89
C THR A 165 8.03 -22.87 -4.43
N PHE A 166 8.19 -22.64 -3.13
CA PHE A 166 8.14 -21.30 -2.54
C PHE A 166 9.23 -20.35 -3.07
N SER A 167 10.38 -20.87 -3.51
CA SER A 167 11.46 -20.06 -4.11
C SER A 167 11.29 -19.80 -5.61
N ALA A 168 10.12 -20.08 -6.19
CA ALA A 168 9.83 -19.99 -7.62
C ALA A 168 10.82 -20.72 -8.56
N SER A 169 11.59 -21.68 -8.03
CA SER A 169 12.72 -22.30 -8.72
C SER A 169 12.37 -23.53 -9.57
N SER A 170 11.15 -24.07 -9.43
CA SER A 170 10.67 -25.17 -10.25
C SER A 170 9.16 -25.07 -10.51
N TYR A 171 8.71 -25.85 -11.50
CA TYR A 171 7.33 -25.89 -11.93
C TYR A 171 6.85 -27.34 -12.13
N GLU A 172 5.53 -27.51 -12.04
CA GLU A 172 4.80 -28.72 -12.41
C GLU A 172 3.99 -28.43 -13.68
N THR A 173 4.09 -29.30 -14.69
CA THR A 173 3.21 -29.22 -15.86
C THR A 173 1.92 -29.99 -15.59
N ILE A 174 0.79 -29.30 -15.68
CA ILE A 174 -0.56 -29.83 -15.46
C ILE A 174 -1.40 -29.84 -16.74
N GLU A 175 -2.53 -30.54 -16.73
CA GLU A 175 -3.59 -30.40 -17.72
C GLU A 175 -4.79 -29.69 -17.07
N ALA A 176 -5.28 -28.62 -17.70
CA ALA A 176 -6.41 -27.84 -17.22
C ALA A 176 -7.49 -27.70 -18.31
N THR A 177 -8.74 -27.61 -17.89
CA THR A 177 -9.92 -27.47 -18.76
C THR A 177 -10.37 -26.02 -18.81
N LEU A 178 -10.62 -25.48 -20.00
CA LEU A 178 -11.30 -24.18 -20.17
C LEU A 178 -12.78 -24.34 -19.78
N ARG A 179 -13.17 -23.77 -18.64
CA ARG A 179 -14.51 -23.95 -18.07
C ARG A 179 -15.43 -22.75 -18.29
N TYR A 180 -14.87 -21.55 -18.43
CA TYR A 180 -15.61 -20.34 -18.78
C TYR A 180 -14.76 -19.41 -19.66
N GLU A 181 -15.41 -18.67 -20.54
CA GLU A 181 -14.80 -17.63 -21.37
C GLU A 181 -15.84 -16.55 -21.68
N ASN A 182 -15.44 -15.28 -21.57
CA ASN A 182 -16.20 -14.14 -22.07
C ASN A 182 -15.29 -13.21 -22.88
N GLU A 183 -15.64 -11.94 -23.06
CA GLU A 183 -14.86 -10.98 -23.85
C GLU A 183 -13.47 -10.69 -23.27
N PHE A 184 -13.31 -10.73 -21.94
CA PHE A 184 -12.10 -10.29 -21.25
C PHE A 184 -11.29 -11.43 -20.63
N VAL A 185 -11.93 -12.54 -20.25
CA VAL A 185 -11.32 -13.56 -19.39
C VAL A 185 -11.52 -14.98 -19.91
N LYS A 186 -10.51 -15.83 -19.70
CA LYS A 186 -10.58 -17.30 -19.79
C LYS A 186 -10.33 -17.95 -18.43
N MET A 187 -11.28 -18.75 -17.94
CA MET A 187 -11.17 -19.48 -16.67
C MET A 187 -10.78 -20.94 -16.92
N TYR A 188 -9.59 -21.32 -16.49
CA TYR A 188 -9.06 -22.67 -16.54
C TYR A 188 -9.05 -23.31 -15.15
N VAL A 189 -9.45 -24.57 -15.07
CA VAL A 189 -9.37 -25.36 -13.83
C VAL A 189 -8.52 -26.59 -14.07
N ASP A 190 -7.54 -26.84 -13.21
CA ASP A 190 -6.78 -28.09 -13.19
C ASP A 190 -7.74 -29.28 -13.20
N GLN A 191 -7.57 -30.21 -14.14
CA GLN A 191 -8.51 -31.34 -14.30
C GLN A 191 -8.64 -32.20 -13.05
N ARG A 192 -7.64 -32.17 -12.16
CA ARG A 192 -7.68 -32.89 -10.88
C ARG A 192 -8.65 -32.25 -9.90
N ASP A 193 -8.95 -30.97 -10.09
CA ASP A 193 -9.78 -30.09 -9.27
C ASP A 193 -11.07 -29.64 -10.00
N ASP A 194 -11.47 -30.32 -11.07
CA ASP A 194 -12.58 -29.89 -11.94
C ASP A 194 -13.91 -29.75 -11.18
N ASP A 195 -14.13 -30.57 -10.16
CA ASP A 195 -15.32 -30.53 -9.29
C ASP A 195 -15.25 -29.46 -8.18
N SER A 196 -14.12 -28.76 -8.01
CA SER A 196 -13.95 -27.72 -6.99
C SER A 196 -14.84 -26.49 -7.27
N PHE A 197 -15.23 -26.29 -8.52
CA PHE A 197 -16.10 -25.19 -8.97
C PHE A 197 -17.26 -25.70 -9.83
N SER A 198 -18.44 -25.15 -9.59
CA SER A 198 -19.54 -25.21 -10.54
C SER A 198 -19.36 -24.16 -11.65
N ASP A 199 -20.01 -24.39 -12.78
CA ASP A 199 -19.98 -23.45 -13.92
C ASP A 199 -20.55 -22.07 -13.55
N ASP A 200 -21.59 -22.01 -12.71
CA ASP A 200 -22.22 -20.75 -12.28
C ASP A 200 -21.32 -19.93 -11.35
N GLU A 201 -20.54 -20.61 -10.50
CA GLU A 201 -19.53 -19.95 -9.65
C GLU A 201 -18.40 -19.36 -10.50
N LEU A 202 -17.90 -20.09 -11.49
CA LEU A 202 -16.88 -19.58 -12.41
C LEU A 202 -17.40 -18.43 -13.27
N ALA A 203 -18.64 -18.52 -13.74
CA ALA A 203 -19.28 -17.42 -14.47
C ALA A 203 -19.36 -16.16 -13.61
N THR A 204 -19.80 -16.30 -12.35
CA THR A 204 -19.91 -15.17 -11.41
C THR A 204 -18.55 -14.52 -11.15
N LEU A 205 -17.51 -15.32 -10.89
CA LEU A 205 -16.15 -14.82 -10.72
C LEU A 205 -15.64 -14.10 -11.99
N ALA A 206 -15.93 -14.64 -13.16
CA ALA A 206 -15.47 -14.07 -14.43
C ALA A 206 -16.14 -12.75 -14.77
N GLU A 207 -17.46 -12.62 -14.55
CA GLU A 207 -18.14 -11.35 -14.81
C GLU A 207 -17.68 -10.26 -13.83
N ASN A 208 -17.58 -10.57 -12.54
CA ASN A 208 -17.07 -9.61 -11.55
C ASN A 208 -15.64 -9.16 -11.88
N PHE A 209 -14.77 -10.09 -12.28
CA PHE A 209 -13.39 -9.74 -12.63
C PHE A 209 -13.31 -8.97 -13.96
N SER A 210 -14.19 -9.25 -14.92
CA SER A 210 -14.23 -8.53 -16.20
C SER A 210 -14.57 -7.06 -16.05
N GLU A 211 -15.47 -6.72 -15.12
CA GLU A 211 -15.76 -5.32 -14.76
C GLU A 211 -14.51 -4.62 -14.19
N LEU A 212 -13.76 -5.31 -13.32
CA LEU A 212 -12.54 -4.77 -12.72
C LEU A 212 -11.39 -4.63 -13.72
N ILE A 213 -11.22 -5.56 -14.68
CA ILE A 213 -10.20 -5.45 -15.73
C ILE A 213 -10.33 -4.13 -16.48
N ALA A 214 -11.55 -3.73 -16.85
CA ALA A 214 -11.77 -2.49 -17.57
C ALA A 214 -11.35 -1.27 -16.73
N VAL A 215 -11.71 -1.26 -15.44
CA VAL A 215 -11.37 -0.18 -14.50
C VAL A 215 -9.86 -0.12 -14.25
N GLU A 216 -9.21 -1.25 -14.02
CA GLU A 216 -7.76 -1.33 -13.81
C GLU A 216 -6.98 -0.89 -15.04
N CYS A 217 -7.36 -1.35 -16.24
CA CYS A 217 -6.70 -0.93 -17.46
C CYS A 217 -6.87 0.57 -17.74
N GLU A 218 -8.05 1.15 -17.44
CA GLU A 218 -8.27 2.59 -17.57
C GLU A 218 -7.41 3.40 -16.57
N LEU A 219 -7.25 2.87 -15.35
CA LEU A 219 -6.53 3.54 -14.27
C LEU A 219 -5.02 3.42 -14.42
N PHE A 220 -4.52 2.19 -14.51
CA PHE A 220 -3.09 1.87 -14.46
C PHE A 220 -2.45 1.75 -15.85
N GLY A 221 -3.24 1.50 -16.89
CA GLY A 221 -2.80 1.21 -18.25
C GLY A 221 -3.02 -0.27 -18.62
N ASP A 222 -2.82 -0.61 -19.88
CA ASP A 222 -3.10 -1.97 -20.36
C ASP A 222 -2.05 -2.99 -19.87
N ALA A 223 -2.47 -4.26 -19.75
CA ALA A 223 -1.57 -5.41 -19.73
C ALA A 223 -0.96 -5.63 -21.14
N SER A 224 0.00 -6.55 -21.26
CA SER A 224 0.45 -7.03 -22.57
C SER A 224 -0.61 -7.91 -23.23
N ASP A 225 -0.36 -8.32 -24.47
CA ASP A 225 -1.12 -9.37 -25.16
C ASP A 225 -0.12 -10.21 -25.99
N VAL A 226 0.73 -10.98 -25.30
CA VAL A 226 1.85 -11.68 -25.94
C VAL A 226 1.42 -12.88 -26.77
N ASN A 227 0.19 -13.37 -26.55
CA ASN A 227 -0.40 -14.48 -27.29
C ASN A 227 -1.45 -14.04 -28.34
N ASP A 228 -1.75 -12.73 -28.42
CA ASP A 228 -2.68 -12.10 -29.37
C ASP A 228 -4.09 -12.71 -29.30
N ASP A 229 -4.57 -12.96 -28.08
CA ASP A 229 -5.94 -13.46 -27.82
C ASP A 229 -6.86 -12.42 -27.15
N GLY A 230 -6.30 -11.28 -26.73
CA GLY A 230 -7.00 -10.15 -26.14
C GLY A 230 -7.64 -10.43 -24.78
N LYS A 231 -7.20 -11.47 -24.05
CA LYS A 231 -7.82 -11.91 -22.80
C LYS A 231 -6.80 -12.21 -21.72
N ILE A 232 -7.24 -12.02 -20.48
CA ILE A 232 -6.51 -12.49 -19.29
C ILE A 232 -6.97 -13.91 -18.96
N ALA A 233 -6.03 -14.84 -18.76
CA ALA A 233 -6.36 -16.17 -18.24
C ALA A 233 -6.26 -16.21 -16.72
N ALA A 234 -7.21 -16.87 -16.06
CA ALA A 234 -7.07 -17.29 -14.67
C ALA A 234 -7.03 -18.82 -14.60
N LEU A 235 -6.00 -19.37 -13.97
CA LEU A 235 -5.78 -20.79 -13.79
C LEU A 235 -5.89 -21.17 -12.31
N PHE A 236 -6.91 -21.96 -11.98
CA PHE A 236 -7.12 -22.48 -10.64
C PHE A 236 -6.49 -23.86 -10.50
N SER A 237 -5.54 -24.04 -9.57
CA SER A 237 -4.86 -25.33 -9.36
C SER A 237 -4.47 -25.58 -7.91
N ARG A 238 -4.65 -26.83 -7.45
CA ARG A 238 -4.11 -27.31 -6.16
C ARG A 238 -2.60 -27.17 -6.02
N VAL A 239 -1.86 -26.99 -7.13
CA VAL A 239 -0.41 -26.77 -7.05
C VAL A 239 -0.12 -25.48 -6.28
N VAL A 240 -0.94 -24.43 -6.46
CA VAL A 240 -0.83 -23.17 -5.71
C VAL A 240 -1.04 -23.40 -4.21
N ASN A 241 -2.05 -24.19 -3.82
CA ASN A 241 -2.29 -24.56 -2.41
C ASN A 241 -1.04 -25.22 -1.77
N LYS A 242 -0.35 -26.09 -2.51
CA LYS A 242 0.85 -26.80 -2.02
C LYS A 242 2.04 -25.88 -1.80
N ILE A 243 2.16 -24.78 -2.57
CA ILE A 243 3.23 -23.79 -2.38
C ILE A 243 3.12 -23.21 -0.97
N GLY A 244 1.95 -22.67 -0.61
CA GLY A 244 1.71 -22.11 0.73
C GLY A 244 1.91 -23.13 1.84
N ALA A 245 1.42 -24.35 1.63
CA ALA A 245 1.57 -25.44 2.59
C ALA A 245 3.03 -25.76 2.94
N SER A 246 3.96 -25.60 1.98
CA SER A 246 5.39 -25.87 2.20
C SER A 246 6.03 -24.96 3.24
N GLN A 247 5.43 -23.79 3.53
CA GLN A 247 5.86 -22.85 4.56
C GLN A 247 4.85 -22.72 5.72
N GLY A 248 3.86 -23.61 5.78
CA GLY A 248 2.81 -23.57 6.82
C GLY A 248 1.79 -22.44 6.65
N GLY A 249 1.69 -21.85 5.46
CA GLY A 249 0.78 -20.74 5.16
C GLY A 249 -0.11 -21.01 3.94
N ILE A 250 -0.60 -19.93 3.34
CA ILE A 250 -1.42 -19.94 2.13
C ILE A 250 -0.77 -19.02 1.10
N VAL A 251 -0.71 -19.48 -0.15
CA VAL A 251 -0.54 -18.63 -1.33
C VAL A 251 -1.90 -18.55 -2.00
N THR A 252 -2.45 -17.35 -2.13
CA THR A 252 -3.80 -17.09 -2.67
C THR A 252 -3.82 -17.11 -4.20
N GLY A 253 -2.73 -16.61 -4.79
CA GLY A 253 -2.50 -16.56 -6.22
C GLY A 253 -1.15 -15.91 -6.50
N TYR A 254 -0.82 -15.80 -7.78
CA TYR A 254 0.33 -15.05 -8.26
C TYR A 254 0.27 -14.75 -9.76
N PHE A 255 0.85 -13.63 -10.13
CA PHE A 255 1.41 -13.34 -11.45
C PHE A 255 2.89 -13.76 -11.49
N TYR A 256 3.33 -14.30 -12.63
CA TYR A 256 4.72 -14.70 -12.85
C TYR A 256 5.20 -14.15 -14.19
N ALA A 257 5.92 -13.03 -14.19
CA ALA A 257 6.35 -12.34 -15.42
C ALA A 257 7.00 -13.22 -16.50
N PRO A 258 7.76 -14.29 -16.19
CA PRO A 258 8.30 -15.18 -17.21
C PRO A 258 7.23 -15.90 -18.03
N ASP A 259 5.98 -15.99 -17.57
CA ASP A 259 4.86 -16.46 -18.39
C ASP A 259 4.60 -15.57 -19.62
N LEU A 260 5.10 -14.33 -19.62
CA LEU A 260 5.01 -13.43 -20.78
C LEU A 260 6.18 -13.59 -21.77
N MET A 261 7.18 -14.43 -21.45
CA MET A 261 8.44 -14.52 -22.20
C MET A 261 8.53 -15.80 -23.03
N SER A 262 9.39 -15.86 -24.03
CA SER A 262 9.54 -17.08 -24.85
C SER A 262 10.02 -18.28 -24.04
N LYS A 263 9.39 -19.44 -24.27
CA LYS A 263 9.79 -20.75 -23.70
C LYS A 263 11.20 -21.19 -24.12
N LYS A 264 11.72 -20.64 -25.22
CA LYS A 264 13.11 -20.90 -25.65
C LYS A 264 14.11 -20.45 -24.59
N LYS A 265 13.81 -19.32 -23.93
CA LYS A 265 14.65 -18.71 -22.89
C LYS A 265 14.17 -19.08 -21.48
N TYR A 266 12.86 -19.12 -21.27
CA TYR A 266 12.23 -19.42 -19.98
C TYR A 266 11.36 -20.68 -20.10
N PRO A 267 11.90 -21.90 -19.92
CA PRO A 267 11.15 -23.15 -20.13
C PRO A 267 9.89 -23.32 -19.26
N SER A 268 9.80 -22.59 -18.14
CA SER A 268 8.61 -22.52 -17.27
C SER A 268 7.47 -21.70 -17.89
N SER A 269 7.74 -20.83 -18.85
CA SER A 269 6.76 -19.90 -19.42
C SER A 269 5.51 -20.60 -19.98
N ASN A 270 4.37 -19.96 -19.79
CA ASN A 270 3.12 -20.27 -20.47
C ASN A 270 2.90 -19.51 -21.79
N GLU A 271 3.71 -18.49 -22.08
CA GLU A 271 3.64 -17.56 -23.23
C GLU A 271 2.26 -16.90 -23.35
N MET A 272 1.76 -16.32 -22.25
CA MET A 272 0.46 -15.65 -22.17
C MET A 272 0.28 -14.85 -20.86
N GLU A 273 -0.69 -13.94 -20.88
CA GLU A 273 -1.26 -13.25 -19.72
C GLU A 273 -2.05 -14.22 -18.85
N ILE A 274 -1.43 -14.73 -17.78
CA ILE A 274 -2.03 -15.71 -16.89
C ILE A 274 -1.83 -15.34 -15.41
N ILE A 275 -2.93 -15.46 -14.66
CA ILE A 275 -2.97 -15.38 -13.20
C ILE A 275 -3.15 -16.81 -12.68
N HIS A 276 -2.31 -17.24 -11.76
CA HIS A 276 -2.44 -18.54 -11.07
C HIS A 276 -3.16 -18.31 -9.74
N SER A 277 -4.15 -19.14 -9.41
CA SER A 277 -4.89 -19.02 -8.15
C SER A 277 -5.14 -20.37 -7.49
N LEU A 278 -5.34 -20.33 -6.17
CA LEU A 278 -5.68 -21.52 -5.39
C LEU A 278 -7.05 -22.10 -5.78
N VAL A 279 -7.29 -23.35 -5.37
CA VAL A 279 -8.61 -23.96 -5.39
C VAL A 279 -9.17 -24.06 -3.97
N PRO A 280 -10.51 -24.05 -3.79
CA PRO A 280 -11.14 -24.46 -2.54
C PRO A 280 -10.61 -25.82 -2.06
N ASP A 281 -10.19 -25.89 -0.79
CA ASP A 281 -9.67 -27.11 -0.17
C ASP A 281 -10.20 -27.23 1.27
N PRO A 282 -11.51 -27.49 1.46
CA PRO A 282 -12.15 -27.46 2.77
C PRO A 282 -11.60 -28.53 3.73
N GLU A 283 -11.05 -29.61 3.20
CA GLU A 283 -10.49 -30.72 3.99
C GLU A 283 -8.98 -30.57 4.23
N GLY A 284 -8.33 -29.55 3.65
CA GLY A 284 -6.88 -29.34 3.76
C GLY A 284 -6.06 -30.49 3.15
N ALA A 285 -6.52 -31.05 2.02
CA ALA A 285 -5.84 -32.16 1.36
C ALA A 285 -4.51 -31.75 0.72
N PHE A 286 -4.36 -30.47 0.37
CA PHE A 286 -3.21 -29.92 -0.36
C PHE A 286 -2.54 -28.76 0.37
N GLY A 287 -3.13 -28.26 1.47
CA GLY A 287 -2.54 -27.22 2.30
C GLY A 287 -3.40 -26.85 3.51
N VAL A 288 -3.32 -25.59 3.93
CA VAL A 288 -4.21 -25.06 4.98
C VAL A 288 -5.66 -25.17 4.49
N PRO A 289 -6.61 -25.67 5.32
CA PRO A 289 -8.00 -25.75 4.93
C PRO A 289 -8.58 -24.39 4.53
N VAL A 290 -9.12 -24.31 3.30
CA VAL A 290 -9.79 -23.12 2.78
C VAL A 290 -11.20 -23.52 2.38
N SER A 291 -12.20 -23.03 3.12
CA SER A 291 -13.59 -23.30 2.79
C SER A 291 -13.95 -22.72 1.42
N LYS A 292 -14.84 -23.39 0.69
CA LYS A 292 -15.30 -22.93 -0.62
C LYS A 292 -15.94 -21.54 -0.57
N SER A 293 -16.74 -21.26 0.45
CA SER A 293 -17.33 -19.93 0.63
C SER A 293 -16.28 -18.85 0.87
N PHE A 294 -15.20 -19.14 1.60
CA PHE A 294 -14.14 -18.16 1.83
C PHE A 294 -13.28 -17.93 0.58
N ALA A 295 -12.98 -19.00 -0.17
CA ALA A 295 -12.30 -18.89 -1.46
C ALA A 295 -13.09 -18.01 -2.45
N LEU A 296 -14.39 -18.29 -2.61
CA LEU A 296 -15.23 -17.62 -3.60
C LEU A 296 -15.61 -16.18 -3.25
N ASN A 297 -15.78 -15.86 -1.95
CA ASN A 297 -16.30 -14.56 -1.53
C ASN A 297 -15.24 -13.62 -0.96
N SER A 298 -14.03 -14.10 -0.67
CA SER A 298 -13.01 -13.29 0.02
C SER A 298 -11.63 -13.37 -0.63
N ILE A 299 -11.18 -14.58 -1.02
CA ILE A 299 -9.84 -14.73 -1.59
C ILE A 299 -9.82 -14.42 -3.08
N ILE A 300 -10.57 -15.17 -3.89
CA ILE A 300 -10.49 -15.07 -5.35
C ILE A 300 -10.91 -13.67 -5.85
N PRO A 301 -11.98 -13.05 -5.33
CA PRO A 301 -12.36 -11.70 -5.77
C PRO A 301 -11.32 -10.61 -5.50
N GLY A 302 -10.47 -10.77 -4.47
CA GLY A 302 -9.37 -9.84 -4.19
C GLY A 302 -8.09 -10.19 -4.95
N VAL A 303 -7.75 -11.48 -5.04
CA VAL A 303 -6.48 -11.89 -5.65
C VAL A 303 -6.44 -11.68 -7.17
N LEU A 304 -7.56 -11.82 -7.88
CA LEU A 304 -7.58 -11.61 -9.32
C LEU A 304 -7.21 -10.17 -9.73
N PRO A 305 -7.85 -9.11 -9.19
CA PRO A 305 -7.42 -7.73 -9.46
C PRO A 305 -6.02 -7.42 -8.92
N HIS A 306 -5.64 -7.99 -7.77
CA HIS A 306 -4.29 -7.84 -7.23
C HIS A 306 -3.20 -8.32 -8.20
N GLU A 307 -3.36 -9.54 -8.75
CA GLU A 307 -2.37 -10.10 -9.68
C GLU A 307 -2.43 -9.48 -11.08
N LEU A 308 -3.60 -8.98 -11.49
CA LEU A 308 -3.71 -8.17 -12.71
C LEU A 308 -2.91 -6.88 -12.58
N GLN A 309 -2.97 -6.20 -11.44
CA GLN A 309 -2.19 -5.00 -11.19
C GLN A 309 -0.70 -5.27 -11.37
N HIS A 310 -0.16 -6.35 -10.79
CA HIS A 310 1.24 -6.74 -11.00
C HIS A 310 1.58 -6.92 -12.48
N MET A 311 0.70 -7.58 -13.24
CA MET A 311 0.87 -7.80 -14.68
C MET A 311 0.89 -6.49 -15.47
N ILE A 312 -0.04 -5.57 -15.17
CA ILE A 312 -0.10 -4.23 -15.77
C ILE A 312 1.16 -3.44 -15.40
N ASN A 313 1.53 -3.42 -14.13
CA ASN A 313 2.70 -2.70 -13.61
C ASN A 313 3.98 -3.15 -14.31
N PHE A 314 4.17 -4.48 -14.40
CA PHE A 314 5.28 -5.07 -15.14
C PHE A 314 5.25 -4.64 -16.62
N ASN A 315 4.11 -4.71 -17.31
CA ASN A 315 4.01 -4.28 -18.70
C ASN A 315 4.37 -2.79 -18.89
N GLN A 316 3.84 -1.91 -18.05
CA GLN A 316 4.04 -0.46 -18.16
C GLN A 316 5.49 -0.04 -17.90
N HIS A 317 6.17 -0.67 -16.93
CA HIS A 317 7.58 -0.41 -16.63
C HIS A 317 8.52 -1.10 -17.63
N TYR A 318 8.34 -2.40 -17.81
CA TYR A 318 9.29 -3.24 -18.54
C TYR A 318 9.11 -3.14 -20.06
N PHE A 319 7.92 -3.40 -20.59
CA PHE A 319 7.70 -3.41 -22.04
C PHE A 319 7.45 -2.02 -22.63
N VAL A 320 6.61 -1.20 -21.99
CA VAL A 320 6.23 0.12 -22.52
C VAL A 320 7.33 1.15 -22.27
N SER A 321 7.82 1.25 -21.03
CA SER A 321 8.78 2.28 -20.64
C SER A 321 10.25 1.88 -20.84
N ALA A 322 10.53 0.59 -21.01
CA ALA A 322 11.86 -0.01 -21.13
C ALA A 322 12.77 0.41 -19.96
N VAL A 323 12.26 0.25 -18.74
CA VAL A 323 12.99 0.48 -17.48
C VAL A 323 12.83 -0.73 -16.57
N ALA A 324 13.57 -0.73 -15.44
CA ALA A 324 13.42 -1.74 -14.42
C ALA A 324 11.95 -1.81 -13.90
N PRO A 325 11.48 -3.01 -13.52
CA PRO A 325 10.21 -3.18 -12.82
C PRO A 325 10.09 -2.30 -11.57
N GLU A 326 8.86 -2.03 -11.13
CA GLU A 326 8.60 -1.30 -9.89
C GLU A 326 9.15 -2.06 -8.66
N GLN A 327 9.67 -1.31 -7.69
CA GLN A 327 10.17 -1.87 -6.44
C GLN A 327 9.06 -2.59 -5.69
N GLY A 328 9.38 -3.77 -5.13
CA GLY A 328 8.40 -4.67 -4.51
C GLY A 328 7.42 -3.99 -3.56
N TRP A 329 7.87 -3.12 -2.64
CA TRP A 329 6.98 -2.46 -1.69
C TRP A 329 5.91 -1.56 -2.35
N LEU A 330 6.26 -0.84 -3.42
CA LEU A 330 5.34 0.06 -4.12
C LEU A 330 4.48 -0.72 -5.11
N ASN A 331 5.05 -1.75 -5.75
CA ASN A 331 4.31 -2.69 -6.58
C ASN A 331 3.19 -3.36 -5.77
N GLU A 332 3.50 -3.86 -4.57
CA GLU A 332 2.54 -4.41 -3.62
C GLU A 332 1.53 -3.38 -3.09
N ALA A 333 1.96 -2.15 -2.81
CA ALA A 333 1.03 -1.10 -2.41
C ALA A 333 -0.03 -0.86 -3.49
N LEU A 334 0.38 -0.80 -4.76
CA LEU A 334 -0.51 -0.60 -5.90
C LEU A 334 -1.42 -1.81 -6.12
N SER A 335 -0.90 -3.04 -6.02
CA SER A 335 -1.72 -4.27 -6.14
C SER A 335 -2.76 -4.40 -5.03
N HIS A 336 -2.40 -4.09 -3.79
CA HIS A 336 -3.39 -4.03 -2.71
C HIS A 336 -4.40 -2.91 -2.90
N PHE A 337 -4.00 -1.79 -3.52
CA PHE A 337 -4.95 -0.73 -3.87
C PHE A 337 -5.93 -1.17 -4.97
N ALA A 338 -5.50 -1.99 -5.93
CA ALA A 338 -6.39 -2.51 -6.98
C ALA A 338 -7.55 -3.33 -6.39
N GLU A 339 -7.36 -3.99 -5.25
CA GLU A 339 -8.43 -4.68 -4.52
C GLU A 339 -9.55 -3.73 -4.07
N ASP A 340 -9.27 -2.44 -3.89
CA ASP A 340 -10.25 -1.44 -3.46
C ASP A 340 -11.18 -1.00 -4.60
N LEU A 341 -10.85 -1.32 -5.87
CA LEU A 341 -11.61 -0.85 -7.04
C LEU A 341 -13.05 -1.34 -7.09
N ILE A 342 -13.36 -2.40 -6.33
CA ILE A 342 -14.75 -2.83 -6.07
C ILE A 342 -15.61 -1.77 -5.36
N THR A 343 -14.99 -0.72 -4.83
CA THR A 343 -15.62 0.35 -4.04
C THR A 343 -15.66 1.70 -4.78
N VAL A 344 -15.38 1.72 -6.09
CA VAL A 344 -15.52 2.92 -6.91
C VAL A 344 -16.98 3.35 -6.95
N ASN A 345 -17.26 4.60 -6.59
CA ASN A 345 -18.59 5.19 -6.66
C ASN A 345 -18.87 5.81 -8.05
N ASP A 346 -20.08 6.32 -8.26
CA ASP A 346 -20.51 6.93 -9.54
C ASP A 346 -19.67 8.16 -9.96
N ASP A 347 -18.97 8.79 -9.01
CA ASP A 347 -18.08 9.95 -9.25
C ASP A 347 -16.62 9.53 -9.55
N GLY A 348 -16.33 8.22 -9.56
CA GLY A 348 -14.98 7.68 -9.80
C GLY A 348 -14.08 7.69 -8.56
N VAL A 349 -14.64 7.93 -7.37
CA VAL A 349 -13.91 7.95 -6.09
C VAL A 349 -13.95 6.56 -5.45
N ILE A 350 -12.79 6.11 -4.94
CA ILE A 350 -12.61 4.82 -4.28
C ILE A 350 -12.88 5.02 -2.78
N GLU A 351 -14.10 4.67 -2.35
CA GLU A 351 -14.63 5.03 -1.03
C GLU A 351 -14.45 3.96 0.07
N GLY A 352 -13.91 2.80 -0.26
CA GLY A 352 -13.73 1.69 0.68
C GLY A 352 -12.39 0.98 0.52
N TYR A 353 -12.34 -0.27 0.93
CA TYR A 353 -11.14 -1.11 0.87
C TYR A 353 -11.46 -2.54 0.43
N GLY A 354 -10.47 -3.21 -0.17
CA GLY A 354 -10.46 -4.64 -0.43
C GLY A 354 -10.54 -5.45 0.86
N THR A 355 -11.20 -6.60 0.81
CA THR A 355 -11.54 -7.41 2.00
C THR A 355 -10.31 -7.87 2.78
N GLU A 356 -9.14 -8.03 2.17
CA GLU A 356 -7.97 -8.51 2.91
C GLU A 356 -7.11 -7.40 3.53
N ASN A 357 -7.24 -6.16 3.05
CA ASN A 357 -6.38 -5.03 3.43
C ASN A 357 -6.45 -4.67 4.93
N PRO A 358 -7.62 -4.66 5.61
CA PRO A 358 -7.69 -4.29 7.02
C PRO A 358 -6.84 -5.14 7.95
N ALA A 359 -6.75 -6.46 7.72
CA ALA A 359 -5.96 -7.36 8.55
C ALA A 359 -4.45 -7.03 8.45
N ARG A 360 -3.95 -6.78 7.23
CA ARG A 360 -2.55 -6.37 7.00
C ARG A 360 -2.25 -5.01 7.62
N VAL A 361 -3.19 -4.07 7.53
CA VAL A 361 -3.05 -2.76 8.18
C VAL A 361 -3.05 -2.90 9.70
N ALA A 362 -3.86 -3.79 10.28
CA ALA A 362 -3.83 -4.05 11.72
C ALA A 362 -2.48 -4.58 12.17
N ASP A 363 -1.89 -5.52 11.42
CA ASP A 363 -0.56 -6.06 11.69
C ASP A 363 0.50 -4.96 11.62
N TYR A 364 0.49 -4.12 10.57
CA TYR A 364 1.38 -2.96 10.45
C TYR A 364 1.26 -2.00 11.65
N LEU A 365 0.04 -1.58 11.99
CA LEU A 365 -0.22 -0.63 13.07
C LEU A 365 0.27 -1.17 14.42
N SER A 366 0.14 -2.48 14.65
CA SER A 366 0.58 -3.13 15.90
C SER A 366 2.10 -3.14 16.10
N GLY A 367 2.87 -3.16 14.99
CA GLY A 367 4.34 -3.20 14.99
C GLY A 367 4.99 -1.96 14.37
N ILE A 368 4.27 -0.84 14.29
CA ILE A 368 4.58 0.29 13.40
C ILE A 368 5.97 0.91 13.58
N ASN A 369 6.53 0.86 14.79
CA ASN A 369 7.88 1.35 15.07
C ASN A 369 8.99 0.35 14.69
N GLN A 370 8.65 -0.91 14.47
CA GLN A 370 9.61 -1.98 14.15
C GLN A 370 9.59 -2.35 12.66
N ILE A 371 8.54 -1.98 11.93
CA ILE A 371 8.36 -2.34 10.52
C ILE A 371 8.86 -1.23 9.60
N CYS A 372 9.82 -1.56 8.74
CA CYS A 372 10.15 -0.72 7.59
C CYS A 372 9.28 -1.17 6.40
N PHE A 373 8.18 -0.45 6.12
CA PHE A 373 7.24 -0.85 5.08
C PHE A 373 7.80 -0.70 3.64
N THR A 374 8.88 0.06 3.45
CA THR A 374 9.55 0.20 2.14
C THR A 374 10.70 -0.79 1.93
N CYS A 375 10.97 -1.68 2.90
CA CYS A 375 12.17 -2.54 2.91
C CYS A 375 11.92 -3.99 2.44
N GLY A 376 10.70 -4.35 2.05
CA GLY A 376 10.34 -5.73 1.64
C GLY A 376 8.85 -5.88 1.41
N THR A 377 8.38 -7.11 1.19
CA THR A 377 6.97 -7.42 0.88
C THR A 377 6.29 -8.38 1.86
N SER A 378 6.69 -8.39 3.14
CA SER A 378 5.95 -9.14 4.17
C SER A 378 4.49 -8.66 4.30
N LEU A 379 3.62 -9.47 4.92
CA LEU A 379 2.21 -9.09 5.15
C LEU A 379 2.09 -7.77 5.91
N SER A 380 2.92 -7.56 6.93
CA SER A 380 2.93 -6.33 7.72
C SER A 380 3.50 -5.14 6.94
N GLN A 381 4.52 -5.37 6.10
CA GLN A 381 5.08 -4.33 5.22
C GLN A 381 4.08 -3.92 4.13
N ARG A 382 3.40 -4.88 3.49
CA ARG A 382 2.29 -4.66 2.56
C ARG A 382 1.21 -3.80 3.18
N GLY A 383 0.81 -4.09 4.42
CA GLY A 383 -0.16 -3.29 5.17
C GLY A 383 0.27 -1.83 5.32
N GLY A 384 1.52 -1.58 5.68
CA GLY A 384 2.06 -0.22 5.79
C GLY A 384 2.17 0.50 4.44
N ALA A 385 2.63 -0.20 3.41
CA ALA A 385 2.78 0.33 2.06
C ALA A 385 1.42 0.71 1.42
N TYR A 386 0.44 -0.20 1.53
CA TYR A 386 -0.95 0.05 1.13
C TYR A 386 -1.55 1.24 1.90
N LEU A 387 -1.42 1.27 3.24
CA LEU A 387 -1.98 2.35 4.05
C LEU A 387 -1.36 3.72 3.70
N PHE A 388 -0.06 3.74 3.41
CA PHE A 388 0.62 4.95 2.95
C PHE A 388 0.09 5.41 1.58
N LEU A 389 -0.14 4.49 0.64
CA LEU A 389 -0.74 4.82 -0.65
C LEU A 389 -2.20 5.30 -0.50
N LYS A 390 -2.98 4.69 0.39
CA LYS A 390 -4.34 5.13 0.76
C LYS A 390 -4.35 6.55 1.32
N TYR A 391 -3.36 6.87 2.15
CA TYR A 391 -3.14 8.24 2.61
C TYR A 391 -2.86 9.19 1.44
N LEU A 392 -1.92 8.87 0.54
CA LEU A 392 -1.59 9.72 -0.60
C LEU A 392 -2.80 9.93 -1.52
N TYR A 393 -3.56 8.88 -1.83
CA TYR A 393 -4.81 8.95 -2.58
C TYR A 393 -5.78 9.93 -1.91
N SER A 394 -6.00 9.77 -0.59
CA SER A 394 -6.87 10.68 0.16
C SER A 394 -6.41 12.14 0.11
N GLN A 395 -5.10 12.39 0.17
CA GLN A 395 -4.55 13.75 0.06
C GLN A 395 -4.72 14.32 -1.36
N ALA A 396 -4.60 13.48 -2.39
CA ALA A 396 -4.82 13.88 -3.77
C ALA A 396 -6.29 14.25 -4.01
N GLU A 397 -7.24 13.45 -3.53
CA GLU A 397 -8.69 13.75 -3.58
C GLU A 397 -9.04 15.06 -2.85
N LYS A 398 -8.30 15.37 -1.78
CA LYS A 398 -8.42 16.66 -1.05
C LYS A 398 -7.73 17.83 -1.76
N GLY A 399 -7.09 17.62 -2.92
CA GLY A 399 -6.32 18.63 -3.64
C GLY A 399 -5.07 19.10 -2.89
N SER A 400 -4.55 18.29 -1.97
CA SER A 400 -3.41 18.64 -1.10
C SER A 400 -2.05 18.24 -1.69
N LEU A 401 -2.03 17.44 -2.76
CA LEU A 401 -0.81 17.08 -3.48
C LEU A 401 -0.64 18.01 -4.70
N PRO A 402 0.50 18.74 -4.83
CA PRO A 402 0.63 19.80 -5.83
C PRO A 402 0.86 19.31 -7.27
N ALA A 403 1.25 18.06 -7.49
CA ALA A 403 1.61 17.54 -8.81
C ALA A 403 0.52 16.67 -9.48
N VAL A 404 -0.63 16.51 -8.83
CA VAL A 404 -1.79 15.73 -9.29
C VAL A 404 -3.09 16.46 -8.96
N LYS A 405 -4.13 16.25 -9.76
CA LYS A 405 -5.44 16.89 -9.60
C LYS A 405 -6.32 16.16 -8.57
N ASP A 406 -6.22 14.84 -8.51
CA ASP A 406 -7.04 13.91 -7.72
C ASP A 406 -6.31 12.58 -7.53
N GLY A 407 -6.92 11.65 -6.80
CA GLY A 407 -6.38 10.34 -6.51
C GLY A 407 -6.31 9.42 -7.74
N TYR A 408 -7.22 9.59 -8.69
CA TYR A 408 -7.15 8.87 -9.97
C TYR A 408 -5.85 9.21 -10.72
N GLU A 409 -5.54 10.49 -10.90
CA GLU A 409 -4.30 10.92 -11.57
C GLU A 409 -3.05 10.50 -10.81
N LEU A 410 -3.10 10.46 -9.47
CA LEU A 410 -2.02 9.93 -8.64
C LEU A 410 -1.70 8.48 -9.00
N LEU A 411 -2.70 7.59 -8.92
CA LEU A 411 -2.53 6.17 -9.17
C LEU A 411 -2.08 5.89 -10.62
N GLN A 412 -2.66 6.59 -11.59
CA GLN A 412 -2.26 6.50 -12.99
C GLN A 412 -0.79 6.85 -13.20
N LYS A 413 -0.33 7.99 -12.64
CA LYS A 413 1.07 8.43 -12.80
C LYS A 413 2.08 7.58 -12.02
N LEU A 414 1.66 6.91 -10.96
CA LEU A 414 2.52 5.97 -10.23
C LEU A 414 2.83 4.72 -11.06
N VAL A 415 1.99 4.34 -12.03
CA VAL A 415 2.27 3.19 -12.92
C VAL A 415 2.84 3.64 -14.27
N GLN A 416 2.31 4.71 -14.86
CA GLN A 416 2.69 5.18 -16.19
C GLN A 416 3.92 6.10 -16.14
N THR A 417 5.03 5.58 -15.64
CA THR A 417 6.24 6.35 -15.36
C THR A 417 7.52 5.57 -15.65
N LYS A 418 8.65 6.29 -15.64
CA LYS A 418 10.01 5.72 -15.71
C LYS A 418 10.71 5.71 -14.35
N LYS A 419 9.99 6.09 -13.30
CA LYS A 419 10.51 6.18 -11.94
C LYS A 419 10.00 4.97 -11.15
N VAL A 420 10.79 4.53 -10.18
CA VAL A 420 10.45 3.43 -9.28
C VAL A 420 10.69 3.86 -7.83
N GLY A 421 10.02 3.19 -6.90
CA GLY A 421 10.18 3.32 -5.46
C GLY A 421 9.89 4.72 -4.94
N VAL A 422 10.68 5.16 -3.96
CA VAL A 422 10.56 6.48 -3.34
C VAL A 422 10.61 7.61 -4.37
N ASN A 423 11.48 7.49 -5.37
CA ASN A 423 11.61 8.50 -6.44
C ASN A 423 10.34 8.61 -7.29
N ASN A 424 9.61 7.51 -7.48
CA ASN A 424 8.31 7.53 -8.13
C ASN A 424 7.31 8.33 -7.30
N VAL A 425 7.13 7.95 -6.03
CA VAL A 425 6.19 8.61 -5.12
C VAL A 425 6.42 10.11 -5.03
N ILE A 426 7.64 10.55 -4.71
CA ILE A 426 7.89 11.99 -4.52
C ILE A 426 7.75 12.79 -5.82
N THR A 427 8.18 12.22 -6.95
CA THR A 427 8.06 12.91 -8.24
C THR A 427 6.59 13.06 -8.62
N THR A 428 5.80 12.04 -8.38
CA THR A 428 4.38 12.02 -8.74
C THR A 428 3.54 12.87 -7.79
N ALA A 429 3.78 12.80 -6.49
CA ALA A 429 3.02 13.55 -5.50
C ALA A 429 3.41 15.03 -5.43
N LEU A 430 4.71 15.33 -5.50
CA LEU A 430 5.28 16.66 -5.18
C LEU A 430 5.93 17.36 -6.38
N GLY A 431 6.23 16.62 -7.45
CA GLY A 431 6.81 17.15 -8.68
C GLY A 431 8.30 16.83 -8.86
N ALA A 432 8.83 17.10 -10.05
CA ALA A 432 10.16 16.64 -10.50
C ALA A 432 11.38 17.20 -9.74
N SER A 433 11.19 18.18 -8.85
CA SER A 433 12.26 18.74 -8.01
C SER A 433 12.30 18.14 -6.60
N ALA A 434 11.36 17.25 -6.27
CA ALA A 434 11.29 16.62 -4.96
C ALA A 434 12.49 15.68 -4.71
N THR A 435 12.82 15.53 -3.44
CA THR A 435 14.01 14.84 -2.92
C THR A 435 13.62 13.82 -1.85
N GLU A 436 14.57 12.99 -1.41
CA GLU A 436 14.33 12.07 -0.29
C GLU A 436 13.95 12.77 1.03
N ASP A 437 14.38 14.02 1.22
CA ASP A 437 13.96 14.82 2.37
C ASP A 437 12.46 15.11 2.31
N ASP A 438 11.90 15.32 1.11
CA ASP A 438 10.47 15.50 0.92
C ASP A 438 9.68 14.21 1.17
N PHE A 439 10.26 13.04 0.86
CA PHE A 439 9.66 11.76 1.26
C PHE A 439 9.53 11.64 2.77
N LYS A 440 10.57 12.01 3.52
CA LYS A 440 10.52 12.04 4.99
C LYS A 440 9.42 12.98 5.49
N GLU A 441 9.22 14.13 4.85
CA GLU A 441 8.14 15.04 5.22
C GLU A 441 6.74 14.45 4.94
N LEU A 442 6.57 13.72 3.82
CA LEU A 442 5.35 12.95 3.57
C LEU A 442 5.10 11.89 4.64
N LEU A 443 6.14 11.19 5.12
CA LEU A 443 6.01 10.24 6.23
C LEU A 443 5.54 10.91 7.53
N GLY A 444 6.00 12.14 7.80
CA GLY A 444 5.55 12.89 8.96
C GLY A 444 4.06 13.24 8.91
N LEU A 445 3.58 13.68 7.74
CA LEU A 445 2.16 13.97 7.52
C LEU A 445 1.30 12.69 7.52
N PHE A 446 1.84 11.60 6.98
CA PHE A 446 1.25 10.28 7.08
C PHE A 446 1.11 9.83 8.54
N ALA A 447 2.15 10.03 9.37
CA ALA A 447 2.11 9.69 10.79
C ALA A 447 1.03 10.46 11.56
N LEU A 448 0.87 11.76 11.27
CA LEU A 448 -0.23 12.55 11.80
C LEU A 448 -1.59 11.97 11.36
N SER A 449 -1.72 11.57 10.09
CA SER A 449 -2.95 10.97 9.57
C SER A 449 -3.28 9.64 10.24
N VAL A 450 -2.28 8.79 10.46
CA VAL A 450 -2.43 7.52 11.21
C VAL A 450 -2.85 7.78 12.65
N TYR A 451 -2.23 8.78 13.31
CA TYR A 451 -2.60 9.13 14.68
C TYR A 451 -4.03 9.66 14.77
N PHE A 452 -4.44 10.56 13.87
CA PHE A 452 -5.72 11.27 14.00
C PHE A 452 -6.93 10.56 13.40
N THR A 453 -6.74 9.68 12.39
CA THR A 453 -7.88 9.03 11.71
C THR A 453 -8.76 8.26 12.70
N ASP A 454 -10.03 8.64 12.82
CA ASP A 454 -11.00 8.07 13.78
C ASP A 454 -10.62 8.18 15.25
N SER A 455 -9.66 9.04 15.61
CA SER A 455 -9.24 9.23 17.00
C SER A 455 -10.32 9.86 17.89
N GLY A 456 -11.34 10.48 17.27
CA GLY A 456 -12.34 11.29 17.97
C GLY A 456 -11.84 12.65 18.44
N ILE A 457 -10.59 13.02 18.11
CA ILE A 457 -10.02 14.32 18.44
C ILE A 457 -10.69 15.41 17.61
N ALA A 458 -11.30 16.39 18.27
CA ALA A 458 -12.04 17.45 17.62
C ALA A 458 -11.15 18.32 16.73
N GLY A 459 -11.60 18.60 15.50
CA GLY A 459 -10.87 19.42 14.53
C GLY A 459 -9.79 18.68 13.75
N ALA A 460 -9.61 17.37 13.96
CA ALA A 460 -8.64 16.56 13.25
C ALA A 460 -9.19 15.89 11.97
N ASP A 461 -10.42 16.21 11.56
CA ASP A 461 -11.09 15.56 10.42
C ASP A 461 -10.34 15.69 9.09
N SER A 462 -9.52 16.75 8.94
CA SER A 462 -8.66 16.93 7.77
C SER A 462 -7.60 15.83 7.61
N TYR A 463 -7.24 15.15 8.70
CA TYR A 463 -6.27 14.06 8.73
C TYR A 463 -6.88 12.68 8.45
N ASN A 464 -8.21 12.56 8.43
CA ASN A 464 -8.86 11.26 8.19
C ASN A 464 -8.49 10.71 6.81
N ILE A 465 -8.07 9.44 6.77
CA ILE A 465 -7.82 8.73 5.52
C ILE A 465 -9.17 8.33 4.91
N LEU A 466 -9.40 8.77 3.67
CA LEU A 466 -10.63 8.49 2.95
C LEU A 466 -10.85 6.98 2.79
N GLY A 467 -12.05 6.52 3.10
CA GLY A 467 -12.52 5.16 2.84
C GLY A 467 -11.89 4.06 3.69
N MET A 468 -11.14 4.41 4.75
CA MET A 468 -10.56 3.42 5.66
C MET A 468 -10.67 3.88 7.11
N THR A 469 -11.27 3.04 7.94
CA THR A 469 -11.23 3.25 9.39
C THR A 469 -9.91 2.76 9.98
N LEU A 470 -9.33 3.47 10.95
CA LEU A 470 -8.18 2.99 11.74
C LEU A 470 -8.55 2.65 13.19
N ARG A 471 -9.77 2.94 13.64
CA ARG A 471 -10.24 2.65 15.01
C ARG A 471 -11.67 2.13 14.97
N GLY A 472 -11.81 0.83 14.83
CA GLY A 472 -13.12 0.18 14.72
C GLY A 472 -13.05 -1.22 14.15
N ALA A 473 -14.21 -1.88 14.09
CA ALA A 473 -14.35 -3.15 13.41
C ALA A 473 -14.23 -2.95 11.89
N ALA A 474 -13.44 -3.78 11.23
CA ALA A 474 -13.36 -3.81 9.78
C ALA A 474 -14.49 -4.68 9.19
N GLU A 475 -14.97 -4.30 8.01
CA GLU A 475 -15.98 -5.05 7.25
C GLU A 475 -15.30 -6.10 6.36
N ASP A 476 -14.53 -7.00 6.97
CA ASP A 476 -13.62 -7.91 6.25
C ASP A 476 -13.98 -9.41 6.36
N TYR A 477 -15.10 -9.72 7.03
CA TYR A 477 -15.54 -11.08 7.34
C TYR A 477 -14.54 -11.94 8.14
N ARG A 478 -13.50 -11.33 8.72
CA ARG A 478 -12.48 -12.00 9.55
C ARG A 478 -12.56 -11.56 11.01
N GLY A 479 -13.33 -10.51 11.30
CA GLY A 479 -13.48 -9.98 12.65
C GLY A 479 -12.29 -9.11 13.06
N THR A 480 -11.57 -8.54 12.08
CA THR A 480 -10.47 -7.62 12.34
C THR A 480 -10.99 -6.38 13.07
N TYR A 481 -10.24 -5.95 14.07
CA TYR A 481 -10.52 -4.72 14.81
C TYR A 481 -9.27 -3.86 14.85
N LEU A 482 -9.34 -2.69 14.21
CA LEU A 482 -8.26 -1.73 14.15
C LEU A 482 -8.29 -0.86 15.42
N GLN A 483 -7.13 -0.68 16.07
CA GLN A 483 -7.01 0.04 17.35
C GLN A 483 -6.25 1.37 17.23
N GLY A 484 -5.92 1.79 16.01
CA GLY A 484 -4.95 2.85 15.74
C GLY A 484 -3.51 2.34 15.83
N PRO A 485 -2.51 3.24 15.71
CA PRO A 485 -1.11 2.86 15.84
C PRO A 485 -0.79 2.37 17.26
N ALA A 486 0.14 1.42 17.36
CA ALA A 486 0.72 1.06 18.64
C ALA A 486 1.36 2.29 19.31
N MET A 487 0.94 2.52 20.56
CA MET A 487 1.44 3.59 21.41
C MET A 487 2.47 3.03 22.38
N LEU A 488 3.64 3.66 22.48
CA LEU A 488 4.59 3.40 23.53
C LEU A 488 4.29 4.31 24.72
N ASP A 489 4.15 3.74 25.91
CA ASP A 489 3.96 4.50 27.13
C ASP A 489 5.30 4.75 27.84
N MET A 490 5.63 6.01 28.07
CA MET A 490 6.78 6.38 28.88
C MET A 490 6.45 6.16 30.36
N ASP A 491 7.20 5.28 31.02
CA ASP A 491 6.98 4.93 32.43
C ASP A 491 8.20 5.19 33.33
N SER A 492 9.16 5.95 32.80
CA SER A 492 10.37 6.41 33.48
C SER A 492 10.81 7.74 32.88
N PRO A 493 11.32 8.70 33.68
CA PRO A 493 11.81 9.99 33.18
C PRO A 493 12.90 9.87 32.10
N SER A 494 13.68 8.79 32.14
CA SER A 494 14.68 8.46 31.12
C SER A 494 14.25 7.22 30.34
N TYR A 495 14.10 7.39 29.03
CA TYR A 495 13.51 6.42 28.11
C TYR A 495 14.34 6.31 26.83
N GLN A 496 14.42 5.12 26.26
CA GLN A 496 15.00 4.91 24.94
C GLN A 496 14.20 3.85 24.18
N ALA A 497 14.05 4.07 22.87
CA ALA A 497 13.38 3.13 21.99
C ALA A 497 14.01 3.12 20.59
N TYR A 498 13.60 2.10 19.84
CA TYR A 498 14.01 1.84 18.48
C TYR A 498 12.89 2.18 17.49
N LEU A 499 13.31 2.68 16.33
CA LEU A 499 12.48 2.99 15.19
C LEU A 499 13.13 2.37 13.94
N ALA A 500 12.34 1.72 13.09
CA ALA A 500 12.79 1.17 11.83
C ALA A 500 13.32 2.26 10.86
N GLN A 501 13.95 1.82 9.76
CA GLN A 501 14.59 2.69 8.77
C GLN A 501 13.63 3.74 8.20
N THR A 502 12.52 3.24 7.65
CA THR A 502 11.37 4.03 7.22
C THR A 502 10.23 3.64 8.15
N GLY A 503 10.10 4.37 9.25
CA GLY A 503 9.26 3.95 10.37
C GLY A 503 8.64 5.11 11.12
N LEU A 504 7.55 4.81 11.83
CA LEU A 504 6.80 5.76 12.64
C LEU A 504 6.71 5.26 14.09
N LEU A 505 6.80 6.17 15.05
CA LEU A 505 6.70 5.85 16.47
C LEU A 505 5.85 6.90 17.19
N PHE A 506 4.98 6.43 18.06
CA PHE A 506 4.06 7.24 18.84
C PHE A 506 4.37 6.99 20.32
N LEU A 507 4.91 7.99 21.00
CA LEU A 507 5.30 7.92 22.41
C LEU A 507 4.38 8.82 23.23
N GLN A 508 3.62 8.22 24.12
CA GLN A 508 2.85 8.93 25.13
C GLN A 508 3.77 9.26 26.33
N ILE A 509 3.78 10.53 26.71
CA ILE A 509 4.52 11.06 27.86
C ILE A 509 3.50 11.46 28.92
N PRO A 510 3.38 10.66 29.99
CA PRO A 510 2.48 10.97 31.08
C PRO A 510 2.77 12.31 31.74
N ARG A 511 1.72 13.04 32.11
CA ARG A 511 1.86 14.36 32.75
C ARG A 511 2.76 14.35 33.99
N TYR A 512 2.67 13.31 34.83
CA TYR A 512 3.49 13.22 36.04
C TYR A 512 5.00 13.18 35.72
N LEU A 513 5.41 12.56 34.61
CA LEU A 513 6.82 12.56 34.18
C LEU A 513 7.26 13.93 33.68
N ILE A 514 6.36 14.69 33.07
CA ILE A 514 6.63 16.08 32.66
C ILE A 514 6.91 16.95 33.89
N GLU A 515 6.10 16.81 34.93
CA GLU A 515 6.25 17.54 36.20
C GLU A 515 7.53 17.14 36.95
N GLU A 516 7.81 15.83 37.05
CA GLU A 516 9.03 15.31 37.68
C GLU A 516 10.31 15.76 36.97
N SER A 517 10.21 16.07 35.67
CA SER A 517 11.35 16.45 34.81
C SER A 517 11.51 17.96 34.65
N GLU A 518 10.91 18.76 35.55
CA GLU A 518 10.93 20.23 35.50
C GLU A 518 10.42 20.78 34.15
N HIS A 519 9.47 20.08 33.52
CA HIS A 519 8.88 20.42 32.22
C HIS A 519 9.87 20.47 31.05
N GLN A 520 11.09 19.94 31.19
CA GLN A 520 12.11 19.99 30.15
C GLN A 520 12.72 18.61 29.89
N PHE A 521 12.62 18.16 28.64
CA PHE A 521 13.30 16.95 28.18
C PHE A 521 14.33 17.27 27.10
N ARG A 522 15.38 16.46 27.06
CA ARG A 522 16.31 16.37 25.94
C ARG A 522 16.02 15.09 25.17
N LEU A 523 15.62 15.25 23.91
CA LEU A 523 15.48 14.18 22.94
C LEU A 523 16.73 14.15 22.06
N SER A 524 17.40 13.01 21.94
CA SER A 524 18.58 12.85 21.09
C SER A 524 18.50 11.58 20.25
N PHE A 525 19.19 11.59 19.11
CA PHE A 525 19.17 10.52 18.12
C PHE A 525 20.58 10.04 17.81
N ASN A 526 20.72 8.77 17.39
CA ASN A 526 21.96 8.28 16.78
C ASN A 526 22.14 8.72 15.32
N GLN A 527 21.07 9.21 14.68
CA GLN A 527 21.05 9.67 13.30
C GLN A 527 21.22 11.18 13.16
N SER A 528 21.55 11.61 11.95
CA SER A 528 21.60 13.03 11.60
C SER A 528 20.18 13.63 11.51
N ALA A 529 20.08 14.94 11.78
CA ALA A 529 18.80 15.64 11.89
C ALA A 529 17.99 15.67 10.58
N ASP A 530 18.65 15.51 9.42
CA ASP A 530 18.00 15.40 8.11
C ASP A 530 17.24 14.08 7.94
N LYS A 531 17.53 13.05 8.74
CA LYS A 531 16.91 11.72 8.63
C LYS A 531 15.72 11.49 9.55
N VAL A 532 15.51 12.38 10.52
CA VAL A 532 14.47 12.24 11.55
C VAL A 532 13.60 13.49 11.59
N GLY A 533 12.31 13.32 11.88
CA GLY A 533 11.41 14.40 12.22
C GLY A 533 10.61 14.07 13.47
N VAL A 534 10.14 15.11 14.15
CA VAL A 534 9.35 14.96 15.37
C VAL A 534 8.21 15.98 15.37
N TYR A 535 6.99 15.48 15.61
CA TYR A 535 5.87 16.29 16.04
C TYR A 535 5.62 16.08 17.53
N LEU A 536 5.32 17.18 18.22
CA LEU A 536 4.79 17.18 19.57
C LEU A 536 3.32 17.55 19.49
N ILE A 537 2.46 16.69 20.03
CA ILE A 537 1.05 16.95 20.22
C ILE A 537 0.86 17.28 21.69
N GLN A 538 0.53 18.54 21.95
CA GLN A 538 0.20 19.01 23.28
C GLN A 538 -1.32 19.10 23.46
N PRO A 539 -1.83 18.74 24.64
CA PRO A 539 -3.23 18.95 25.01
C PRO A 539 -3.62 20.43 25.07
#